data_AF-A0A2G6S730-F1
#
_entry.id   AF-A0A2G6S730-F1
#
_cell.length_a   1.000
_cell.length_b   1.000
_cell.length_c   1.000
_cell.angle_alpha   90.00
_cell.angle_beta   90.00
_cell.angle_gamma   90.00
#
_symmetry.space_group_name_H-M   'P 1'
#
loop_
_entity.id
_entity.type
_entity.pdbx_description
1 polymer ?
#
loop_
_entity_poly.entity_id
_entity_poly.type
_entity_poly.pdbx_seq_one_letter_code
_entity_poly.pdbx_strand_id
1 'polypeptide(L)' 'MSGIAFKSTPCGRNSFYRRHASAVVDADHHMTIGATRHGDSVQVCLSDNMMQSYMNFTAEQARAVAAELMACADALQGRA' A
#
# COMPACT_ATOMS: atom_id res chain seq x y z
N MET A 1 15.52 -8.86 -11.21
CA MET A 1 14.72 -8.33 -10.09
C MET A 1 13.37 -9.03 -10.10
N SER A 2 13.04 -9.82 -9.08
CA SER A 2 11.66 -10.28 -8.92
C SER A 2 10.83 -9.06 -8.54
N GLY A 3 9.99 -8.58 -9.45
CA GLY A 3 9.14 -7.42 -9.17
C GLY A 3 8.13 -7.74 -8.08
N ILE A 4 7.92 -6.80 -7.16
CA ILE A 4 6.82 -6.85 -6.20
C ILE A 4 5.52 -6.71 -7.01
N ALA A 5 4.63 -7.69 -6.91
CA ALA A 5 3.37 -7.71 -7.65
C ALA A 5 2.19 -7.59 -6.68
N PHE A 6 1.52 -6.45 -6.71
CA PHE A 6 0.29 -6.24 -5.95
C PHE A 6 -0.88 -7.00 -6.58
N LYS A 7 -1.58 -7.79 -5.76
CA LYS A 7 -2.80 -8.49 -6.13
C LYS A 7 -3.99 -7.77 -5.50
N SER A 8 -4.91 -7.31 -6.34
CA SER A 8 -6.17 -6.74 -5.87
C SER A 8 -7.16 -7.85 -5.55
N THR A 9 -7.75 -7.80 -4.36
CA THR A 9 -8.77 -8.78 -3.93
C THR A 9 -10.15 -8.10 -3.91
N PRO A 10 -11.20 -8.72 -4.48
CA PRO A 10 -12.55 -8.16 -4.42
C PRO A 10 -13.00 -7.93 -2.98
N CYS A 11 -13.46 -6.71 -2.67
CA CYS A 11 -13.99 -6.38 -1.36
C CYS A 11 -15.51 -6.60 -1.33
N GLY A 12 -15.98 -7.52 -0.48
CA GLY A 12 -17.40 -7.69 -0.20
C GLY A 12 -18.02 -6.50 0.53
N ARG A 13 -19.36 -6.48 0.61
CA ARG A 13 -20.13 -5.41 1.27
C ARG A 13 -19.74 -5.18 2.74
N ASN A 14 -19.34 -6.25 3.43
CA ASN A 14 -18.95 -6.23 4.85
C ASN A 14 -17.43 -6.17 5.05
N SER A 15 -16.64 -5.95 4.00
CA SER A 15 -15.18 -5.82 4.12
C SER A 15 -14.82 -4.47 4.76
N PHE A 16 -13.77 -4.49 5.60
CA PHE A 16 -13.16 -3.30 6.19
C PHE A 16 -12.69 -2.30 5.12
N TYR A 17 -12.24 -2.81 3.97
CA TYR A 17 -11.78 -2.01 2.85
C TYR A 17 -12.87 -1.86 1.78
N ARG A 18 -12.96 -0.67 1.16
CA ARG A 18 -13.70 -0.48 -0.10
C ARG A 18 -12.93 -1.08 -1.28
N ARG A 19 -11.60 -0.98 -1.23
CA ARG A 19 -10.66 -1.57 -2.17
C ARG A 19 -9.35 -1.81 -1.43
N HIS A 20 -8.70 -2.95 -1.67
CA HIS A 20 -7.35 -3.18 -1.20
C HIS A 20 -6.57 -4.07 -2.18
N ALA A 21 -5.25 -3.99 -2.07
CA ALA A 21 -4.32 -4.89 -2.73
C ALA A 21 -3.21 -5.26 -1.75
N SER A 22 -2.63 -6.44 -1.94
CA SER A 22 -1.51 -6.91 -1.13
C SER A 22 -0.40 -7.48 -2.00
N ALA A 23 0.82 -7.44 -1.48
CA ALA A 23 2.00 -8.01 -2.11
C ALA A 23 2.89 -8.67 -1.05
N VAL A 24 3.64 -9.67 -1.50
CA VAL A 24 4.79 -10.22 -0.77
C VAL A 24 5.97 -9.34 -1.14
N VAL A 25 6.56 -8.66 -0.16
CA VAL A 25 7.69 -7.74 -0.36
C VAL A 25 9.00 -8.53 -0.41
N ASP A 26 9.14 -9.48 0.52
CA ASP A 26 10.20 -10.49 0.56
C ASP A 26 9.64 -11.77 1.23
N ALA A 27 10.51 -12.72 1.59
CA ALA A 27 10.08 -14.02 2.13
C ALA A 27 9.21 -13.92 3.40
N ASP A 28 9.37 -12.86 4.21
CA ASP A 28 8.77 -12.74 5.53
C ASP A 28 7.81 -11.55 5.66
N HIS A 29 7.88 -10.58 4.74
CA HIS A 29 7.10 -9.35 4.81
C HIS A 29 5.97 -9.30 3.79
N HIS A 30 4.78 -8.97 4.29
CA HIS A 30 3.59 -8.71 3.49
C HIS A 30 3.18 -7.26 3.61
N MET A 31 2.91 -6.63 2.47
CA MET A 31 2.38 -5.27 2.42
C MET A 31 0.94 -5.29 1.93
N THR A 32 0.07 -4.54 2.60
CA THR A 32 -1.32 -4.31 2.18
C THR A 32 -1.57 -2.82 2.06
N ILE A 33 -2.22 -2.40 0.98
CA ILE A 33 -2.67 -1.02 0.77
C ILE A 33 -4.16 -1.05 0.50
N GLY A 34 -4.95 -0.25 1.21
CA GLY A 34 -6.40 -0.22 1.02
C GLY A 34 -7.07 1.07 1.44
N ALA A 35 -8.15 1.42 0.73
CA ALA A 35 -9.05 2.49 1.13
C ALA A 35 -10.05 1.95 2.15
N THR A 36 -10.03 2.47 3.37
CA THR A 36 -10.88 2.03 4.47
C THR A 36 -12.33 2.44 4.23
N ARG A 37 -13.29 1.62 4.68
CA ARG A 37 -14.72 1.89 4.46
C ARG A 37 -15.29 2.92 5.41
N HIS A 38 -14.85 2.90 6.66
CA HIS A 38 -15.44 3.67 7.76
C HIS A 38 -14.55 4.80 8.29
N GLY A 39 -13.33 4.96 7.78
CA GLY A 39 -12.37 5.97 8.25
C GLY A 39 -11.97 7.02 7.21
N ASP A 40 -12.54 6.97 6.00
CA ASP A 40 -12.18 7.80 4.84
C ASP A 40 -10.66 8.00 4.67
N SER A 41 -9.92 6.92 4.93
CA SER A 41 -8.46 6.89 4.93
C SER A 41 -7.92 5.86 3.94
N VAL A 42 -6.71 6.09 3.47
CA VAL A 42 -5.89 5.08 2.80
C VAL A 42 -4.94 4.52 3.84
N GLN A 43 -5.08 3.24 4.14
CA GLN A 43 -4.21 2.52 5.05
C GLN A 43 -3.15 1.77 4.27
N VAL A 44 -1.90 1.89 4.71
CA VAL A 44 -0.78 1.05 4.33
C VAL A 44 -0.39 0.24 5.55
N CYS A 45 -0.37 -1.08 5.42
CA CYS A 45 0.05 -2.01 6.44
C CYS A 45 1.28 -2.76 5.94
N LEU A 46 2.34 -2.80 6.76
CA LEU A 46 3.43 -3.75 6.63
C LEU A 46 3.30 -4.75 7.77
N SER A 47 3.23 -6.03 7.44
CA SER A 47 3.17 -7.10 8.42
C SER A 47 4.31 -8.09 8.23
N ASP A 48 4.96 -8.44 9.31
CA ASP A 48 5.82 -9.62 9.43
C ASP A 48 5.15 -10.67 10.32
N ASN A 49 5.79 -11.84 10.47
CA ASN A 49 5.28 -13.03 11.16
C ASN A 49 4.63 -12.80 12.54
N MET A 50 4.83 -11.67 13.23
CA MET A 50 4.05 -11.31 14.43
C MET A 50 3.80 -9.80 14.62
N MET A 51 4.34 -8.92 13.77
CA MET A 51 4.23 -7.48 13.93
C MET A 51 3.46 -6.84 12.76
N GLN A 52 2.61 -5.87 13.09
CA GLN A 52 1.86 -5.10 12.09
C GLN A 52 2.10 -3.61 12.33
N SER A 53 2.62 -2.94 11.31
CA SER A 53 2.83 -1.50 11.28
C SER A 53 1.84 -0.86 10.32
N TYR A 54 1.09 0.11 10.83
CA TYR A 54 0.05 0.79 10.07
C TYR A 54 0.38 2.27 9.88
N MET A 55 0.24 2.74 8.64
CA MET A 55 0.20 4.16 8.30
C MET A 55 -1.17 4.47 7.71
N ASN A 56 -1.80 5.54 8.19
CA ASN A 56 -3.09 6.00 7.69
C ASN A 56 -2.93 7.41 7.10
N PHE A 57 -3.42 7.59 5.89
CA PHE A 57 -3.37 8.86 5.17
C PHE A 57 -4.78 9.29 4.80
N THR A 58 -5.02 10.59 4.70
CA THR A 58 -6.15 11.07 3.91
C THR A 58 -5.92 10.76 2.43
N ALA A 59 -6.97 10.86 1.61
CA ALA A 59 -6.82 10.67 0.16
C ALA A 59 -5.83 11.67 -0.48
N GLU A 60 -5.76 12.90 0.02
CA GLU A 60 -4.82 13.91 -0.45
C GLU A 60 -3.39 13.58 -0.07
N GLN A 61 -3.15 13.25 1.21
CA GLN A 61 -1.83 12.84 1.70
C GLN A 61 -1.32 11.60 0.96
N ALA A 62 -2.19 10.62 0.71
CA ALA A 62 -1.82 9.42 -0.03
C ALA A 62 -1.36 9.73 -1.46
N ARG A 63 -2.00 10.68 -2.15
CA ARG A 63 -1.58 11.11 -3.49
C ARG A 63 -0.23 11.84 -3.45
N ALA A 64 -0.03 12.73 -2.47
CA ALA A 64 1.22 13.44 -2.29
C ALA A 64 2.40 12.47 -2.03
N VAL A 65 2.20 11.51 -1.12
CA VAL A 65 3.19 10.47 -0.84
C VAL A 65 3.47 9.61 -2.08
N ALA A 66 2.43 9.21 -2.82
CA ALA A 66 2.61 8.43 -4.05
C ALA A 66 3.40 9.20 -5.12
N ALA A 67 3.16 10.50 -5.27
CA ALA A 67 3.91 11.36 -6.18
C ALA A 67 5.40 11.41 -5.81
N GLU A 68 5.70 11.59 -4.52
CA GLU A 68 7.09 11.63 -4.04
C GLU A 68 7.80 10.28 -4.19
N LEU A 69 7.09 9.17 -3.94
CA LEU A 69 7.63 7.83 -4.15
C LEU A 69 7.99 7.59 -5.63
N MET A 70 7.16 8.05 -6.56
CA MET A 70 7.47 7.96 -8.00
C MET A 70 8.68 8.83 -8.37
N ALA A 71 8.73 10.08 -7.90
CA ALA A 71 9.86 10.98 -8.15
C ALA A 71 11.18 10.39 -7.63
N CYS A 72 11.19 9.82 -6.42
CA CYS A 72 12.34 9.11 -5.86
C CYS A 72 12.76 7.93 -6.74
N ALA A 73 11.81 7.14 -7.25
CA ALA A 73 12.09 5.99 -8.10
C ALA A 73 12.68 6.41 -9.47
N ASP A 74 12.16 7.47 -10.06
CA ASP A 74 12.67 8.02 -11.33
C ASP A 74 14.09 8.56 -11.16
N ALA A 75 14.37 9.27 -10.06
CA ALA A 75 15.71 9.74 -9.73
C ALA A 75 16.72 8.58 -9.59
N LEU A 76 16.34 7.47 -8.96
CA LEU A 76 17.18 6.27 -8.85
C LEU A 76 17.49 5.62 -10.20
N GLN A 77 16.61 5.77 -11.19
CA GLN A 77 16.81 5.24 -12.55
C GLN A 77 17.52 6.23 -13.48
N GLY A 78 17.93 7.40 -12.96
CA GLY A 78 18.54 8.46 -13.76
C GLY A 78 17.57 9.13 -14.74
N ARG A 79 16.26 9.10 -14.44
CA ARG A 79 15.18 9.67 -15.27
C ARG A 79 14.69 11.04 -14.77
N ALA A 80 15.52 11.74 -14.00
CA ALA A 80 15.22 13.05 -13.43
C ALA A 80 15.17 14.16 -14.49
#